data_AF-A0A955ATB8-F1
#
_entry.id   AF-A0A955ATB8-F1
#
_cell.length_a   1.000
_cell.length_b   1.000
_cell.length_c   1.000
_cell.angle_alpha   90.00
_cell.angle_beta   90.00
_cell.angle_gamma   90.00
#
_symmetry.space_group_name_H-M   'P 1'
#
loop_
_entity.id
_entity.type
_entity.pdbx_description
1 polymer ?
#
loop_
_entity_poly.entity_id
_entity_poly.type
_entity_poly.pdbx_seq_one_letter_code
_entity_poly.pdbx_strand_id
1 'polypeptide(L)'
;NPSEFPFFVGASPRSAETPEYFLNGQIQAIQISAMNEVGFQNVMRSGGVASVTSQTVVSLRFDAGFGSHFADQTTNGYDGVGQMIRWVER
;
A
#
# COMPACT_ATOMS: atom_id res chain seq x y z
N ASN A 1 0.90 -25.18 -5.47
CA ASN A 1 1.02 -23.81 -5.99
C ASN A 1 1.02 -22.90 -4.77
N PRO A 2 2.14 -22.26 -4.40
CA PRO A 2 2.27 -21.45 -3.19
C PRO A 2 1.49 -20.12 -3.33
N SER A 3 0.19 -20.25 -3.59
CA SER A 3 -0.79 -19.18 -3.80
C SER A 3 -0.74 -18.20 -2.64
N GLU A 4 0.07 -17.18 -2.85
CA GLU A 4 -0.03 -15.79 -2.38
C GLU A 4 -0.40 -15.66 -0.91
N PHE A 5 0.63 -15.60 -0.05
CA PHE A 5 0.47 -14.95 1.25
C PHE A 5 0.14 -13.48 0.98
N PRO A 6 -1.05 -12.98 1.36
CA PRO A 6 -1.36 -11.58 1.23
C PRO A 6 -0.38 -10.76 2.10
N PHE A 7 0.06 -9.60 1.59
CA PHE A 7 0.67 -8.61 2.45
C PHE A 7 -0.44 -7.74 3.06
N PHE A 8 -0.24 -7.35 4.31
CA PHE A 8 -1.23 -6.59 5.06
C PHE A 8 -0.72 -5.17 5.30
N VAL A 9 -1.63 -4.20 5.22
CA VAL A 9 -1.36 -2.80 5.46
C VAL A 9 -2.28 -2.33 6.57
N GLY A 10 -1.73 -1.59 7.55
CA GLY A 10 -2.50 -1.11 8.68
C GLY A 10 -2.90 -2.19 9.68
N ALA A 11 -2.48 -3.44 9.46
CA ALA A 11 -2.68 -4.53 10.39
C ALA A 11 -1.56 -5.59 10.30
N SER A 12 -1.27 -6.27 11.41
CA SER A 12 -0.37 -7.43 11.44
C SER A 12 -1.19 -8.67 11.85
N PRO A 13 -1.38 -9.64 10.94
CA PRO A 13 -2.09 -10.87 11.27
C PRO A 13 -1.21 -11.91 11.94
N ARG A 14 -1.81 -12.63 12.89
CA ARG A 14 -1.27 -13.91 13.39
C ARG A 14 -1.54 -15.05 12.40
N SER A 15 -2.61 -14.93 11.61
CA SER A 15 -3.00 -15.78 10.48
C SER A 15 -3.78 -14.95 9.46
N ALA A 16 -3.93 -15.43 8.22
CA ALA A 16 -4.61 -14.68 7.15
C ALA A 16 -6.04 -14.21 7.50
N GLU A 17 -6.67 -14.78 8.52
CA GLU A 17 -8.06 -14.50 8.90
C GLU A 17 -8.22 -13.62 10.15
N THR A 18 -7.17 -13.43 10.97
CA THR A 18 -7.28 -12.69 12.24
C THR A 18 -6.12 -11.72 12.47
N PRO A 19 -6.35 -10.40 12.29
CA PRO A 19 -5.40 -9.37 12.66
C PRO A 19 -5.19 -9.31 14.18
N GLU A 20 -3.93 -9.25 14.64
CA GLU A 20 -3.56 -9.16 16.06
C GLU A 20 -3.25 -7.72 16.47
N TYR A 21 -2.71 -6.92 15.56
CA TYR A 21 -2.35 -5.52 15.79
C TYR A 21 -2.89 -4.63 14.69
N PHE A 22 -3.42 -3.45 15.05
CA PHE A 22 -3.94 -2.45 14.12
C PHE A 22 -3.12 -1.16 14.23
N LEU A 23 -2.82 -0.56 13.08
CA LEU A 23 -2.27 0.79 13.05
C LEU A 23 -3.39 1.80 13.37
N ASN A 24 -3.14 2.67 14.34
CA ASN A 24 -3.98 3.84 14.58
C ASN A 24 -3.32 5.06 13.90
N GLY A 25 -3.75 5.35 12.68
CA GLY A 25 -3.18 6.43 11.88
C GLY A 25 -3.82 6.52 10.48
N GLN A 26 -3.36 7.50 9.69
CA GLN A 26 -3.77 7.68 8.31
C GLN A 26 -2.69 7.17 7.36
N ILE A 27 -3.10 6.45 6.32
CA ILE A 27 -2.22 6.01 5.23
C ILE A 27 -2.78 6.60 3.94
N GLN A 28 -1.94 7.28 3.17
CA GLN A 28 -2.34 7.88 1.89
C GLN A 28 -1.96 7.01 0.69
N ALA A 29 -0.85 6.29 0.77
CA ALA A 29 -0.35 5.43 -0.28
C ALA A 29 0.58 4.34 0.28
N ILE A 30 0.72 3.25 -0.48
CA ILE A 30 1.70 2.19 -0.26
C ILE A 30 2.48 2.00 -1.55
N GLN A 31 3.80 1.91 -1.45
CA GLN A 31 4.66 1.54 -2.57
C GLN A 31 5.78 0.63 -2.10
N ILE A 32 5.98 -0.49 -2.81
CA ILE A 32 7.12 -1.38 -2.60
C ILE A 32 8.01 -1.26 -3.83
N SER A 33 9.23 -0.78 -3.64
CA SER A 33 10.18 -0.55 -4.72
C SER A 33 11.61 -0.71 -4.24
N ALA A 34 12.48 -1.23 -5.12
CA ALA A 34 13.91 -1.16 -4.91
C ALA A 34 14.39 0.27 -5.15
N MET A 35 15.06 0.86 -4.16
CA MET A 35 15.46 2.26 -4.19
C MET A 35 16.84 2.47 -3.60
N ASN A 36 17.63 3.35 -4.21
CA ASN A 36 18.89 3.83 -3.65
C ASN A 36 18.65 5.06 -2.76
N GLU A 37 19.69 5.51 -2.06
CA GLU A 37 19.58 6.64 -1.12
C GLU A 37 19.05 7.92 -1.78
N VAL A 38 19.52 8.23 -3.00
CA VAL A 38 19.08 9.42 -3.75
C VAL A 38 17.58 9.34 -4.08
N GLY A 39 17.11 8.17 -4.51
CA GLY A 39 15.68 7.93 -4.74
C GLY A 39 14.87 8.16 -3.47
N PHE A 40 15.33 7.62 -2.33
CA PHE A 40 14.62 7.74 -1.06
C PHE A 40 14.50 9.21 -0.63
N GLN A 41 15.58 9.98 -0.74
CA GLN A 41 15.54 11.41 -0.41
C GLN A 41 14.57 12.20 -1.30
N ASN A 42 14.46 11.86 -2.58
CA ASN A 42 13.52 12.51 -3.49
C ASN A 42 12.06 12.22 -3.13
N VAL A 43 11.75 11.00 -2.71
CA VAL A 43 10.40 10.62 -2.24
C VAL A 43 10.04 11.35 -0.95
N MET A 44 10.97 11.45 0.00
CA MET A 44 10.72 12.20 1.23
C MET A 44 10.47 13.68 0.97
N ARG A 45 11.16 14.27 -0.02
CA ARG A 45 10.93 15.67 -0.44
C ARG A 45 9.60 15.87 -1.18
N SER A 46 9.09 14.87 -1.88
CA SER A 46 7.80 14.94 -2.60
C SER A 46 6.57 14.67 -1.71
N GLY A 47 6.75 14.57 -0.38
CA GLY A 47 5.67 14.27 0.55
C GLY A 47 5.36 12.78 0.69
N GLY A 48 6.35 11.91 0.47
CA GLY A 48 6.23 10.47 0.68
C GLY A 48 5.62 9.71 -0.51
N VAL A 49 5.47 10.38 -1.65
CA VAL A 49 4.79 9.86 -2.83
C VAL A 49 5.78 9.75 -3.98
N ALA A 50 6.15 8.52 -4.35
CA ALA A 50 7.05 8.28 -5.47
C ALA A 50 6.29 8.07 -6.79
N SER A 51 6.97 8.36 -7.90
CA SER A 51 6.53 7.92 -9.22
C SER A 51 6.67 6.42 -9.37
N VAL A 52 5.76 5.80 -10.12
CA VAL A 52 5.89 4.39 -10.52
C VAL A 52 7.04 4.27 -11.51
N THR A 53 7.93 3.32 -11.26
CA THR A 53 9.10 3.03 -12.10
C THR A 53 9.16 1.53 -12.41
N SER A 54 10.06 1.12 -13.30
CA SER A 54 10.32 -0.30 -13.57
C SER A 54 10.85 -1.09 -12.36
N GLN A 55 11.27 -0.41 -11.30
CA GLN A 55 11.72 -1.01 -10.03
C GLN A 55 10.59 -1.07 -8.99
N THR A 56 9.37 -0.69 -9.36
CA THR A 56 8.20 -0.71 -8.45
C THR A 56 7.46 -2.03 -8.61
N VAL A 57 7.28 -2.74 -7.50
CA VAL A 57 6.59 -4.04 -7.45
C VAL A 57 5.09 -3.86 -7.23
N VAL A 58 4.69 -2.94 -6.37
CA VAL A 58 3.28 -2.58 -6.13
C VAL A 58 3.18 -1.10 -5.79
N SER A 59 2.11 -0.46 -6.25
CA SER A 59 1.77 0.91 -5.86
C SER A 59 0.26 1.05 -5.70
N LEU A 60 -0.19 1.29 -4.47
CA LEU A 60 -1.58 1.49 -4.11
C LEU A 60 -1.78 2.94 -3.65
N ARG A 61 -2.79 3.61 -4.21
CA ARG A 61 -3.20 4.95 -3.81
C ARG A 61 -4.56 4.91 -3.14
N PHE A 62 -4.65 5.57 -1.99
CA PHE A 62 -5.89 5.68 -1.21
C PHE A 62 -6.49 7.09 -1.36
N ASP A 63 -6.47 7.64 -2.57
CA ASP A 63 -7.03 8.96 -2.89
C ASP A 63 -8.12 8.90 -3.99
N ALA A 64 -8.27 7.77 -4.67
CA ALA A 64 -9.22 7.58 -5.77
C ALA A 64 -10.45 6.78 -5.32
N GLY A 65 -11.49 7.49 -4.88
CA GLY A 65 -12.83 6.94 -4.72
C GLY A 65 -13.10 6.23 -3.40
N PHE A 66 -14.29 6.47 -2.86
CA PHE A 66 -14.82 5.71 -1.73
C PHE A 66 -15.03 4.26 -2.15
N GLY A 67 -14.41 3.32 -1.44
CA GLY A 67 -14.55 1.90 -1.73
C GLY A 67 -13.66 1.02 -0.87
N SER A 68 -13.73 -0.28 -1.12
CA SER A 68 -12.90 -1.31 -0.50
C SER A 68 -11.95 -1.97 -1.50
N HIS A 69 -11.84 -1.49 -2.73
CA HIS A 69 -10.94 -2.03 -3.75
C HIS A 69 -9.87 -1.00 -4.12
N PHE A 70 -8.61 -1.42 -4.19
CA PHE A 70 -7.46 -0.56 -4.46
C PHE A 70 -6.69 -1.09 -5.66
N ALA A 71 -6.72 -0.34 -6.76
CA ALA A 71 -6.04 -0.74 -7.98
C ALA A 71 -4.52 -0.53 -7.89
N ASP A 72 -3.76 -1.56 -8.22
CA ASP A 72 -2.31 -1.50 -8.37
C ASP A 72 -1.92 -0.73 -9.63
N GLN A 73 -1.15 0.35 -9.44
CA GLN A 73 -0.69 1.22 -10.52
C GLN A 73 0.50 0.63 -11.31
N THR A 74 1.04 -0.53 -10.91
CA THR A 74 2.22 -1.16 -11.54
C THR A 74 1.91 -2.23 -12.58
N THR A 75 0.63 -2.53 -12.83
CA THR A 75 0.14 -3.61 -13.71
C THR A 75 0.56 -5.04 -13.31
N ASN A 76 1.12 -5.21 -12.11
CA ASN A 76 1.60 -6.51 -11.63
C ASN A 76 0.51 -7.37 -10.98
N GLY A 77 -0.72 -6.85 -10.86
CA GLY A 77 -1.88 -7.59 -10.37
C GLY A 77 -1.99 -7.65 -8.85
N TYR A 78 -1.29 -6.77 -8.12
CA TYR A 78 -1.35 -6.70 -6.66
C TYR A 78 -2.51 -5.81 -6.16
N ASP A 79 -3.69 -5.94 -6.76
CA ASP A 79 -4.88 -5.20 -6.33
C ASP A 79 -5.20 -5.52 -4.87
N GLY A 80 -5.54 -4.47 -4.11
CA GLY A 80 -5.80 -4.56 -2.68
C GLY A 80 -7.30 -4.59 -2.37
N VAL A 81 -7.65 -5.24 -1.26
CA VAL A 81 -8.98 -5.16 -0.67
C VAL A 81 -8.91 -4.60 0.74
N GLY A 82 -9.72 -3.60 0.99
CA GLY A 82 -9.87 -2.94 2.27
C GLY A 82 -10.95 -3.57 3.13
N GLN A 83 -10.58 -3.92 4.35
CA GLN A 83 -11.53 -4.31 5.39
C GLN A 83 -11.41 -3.33 6.55
N MET A 84 -12.54 -2.92 7.14
CA MET A 84 -12.58 -2.01 8.29
C MET A 84 -11.90 -0.65 8.04
N ILE A 85 -12.05 -0.09 6.84
CA ILE A 85 -11.48 1.21 6.48
C ILE A 85 -12.47 2.34 6.79
N ARG A 86 -11.97 3.39 7.44
CA ARG A 86 -12.66 4.66 7.55
C ARG A 86 -11.96 5.69 6.67
N TRP A 87 -12.67 6.20 5.67
CA TRP A 87 -12.21 7.35 4.89
C TRP A 87 -12.22 8.59 5.78
N VAL A 88 -11.12 9.34 5.77
CA VAL A 88 -11.02 10.64 6.45
C VAL A 88 -11.13 11.71 5.38
N GLU A 89 -12.10 12.62 5.54
CA GLU A 89 -12.23 13.79 4.69
C GLU A 89 -11.00 14.69 4.84
N ARG A 90 -10.53 15.24 3.73
CA ARG A 90 -9.39 16.17 3.70
C ARG A 90 -9.77 17.54 4.23
#